data_AF-C7GTL3-F1
#
_entry.id   AF-C7GTL3-F1
#
_cell.length_a   1.000
_cell.length_b   1.000
_cell.length_c   1.000
_cell.angle_alpha   90.00
_cell.angle_beta   90.00
_cell.angle_gamma   90.00
#
_symmetry.space_group_name_H-M   'P 1'
#
loop_
_entity.id
_entity.type
_entity.pdbx_description
1 polymer ?
#
loop_
_entity_poly.entity_id
_entity_poly.type
_entity_poly.pdbx_seq_one_letter_code
_entity_poly.pdbx_strand_id
1 'polypeptide(L)'
;MVFYKVTLSRSLIGVPHTTKSIVKSLGLGKRGSIVYKKVNPAIAGSLAKVKELVKVEVTEHELTPSQQRELRKSNPGFIVEKRTID
;
A
#
# COMPACT_ATOMS: atom_id res chain seq x y z
N MET A 1 -14.63 -10.96 4.11
CA MET A 1 -13.89 -10.48 5.31
C MET A 1 -13.40 -9.09 5.00
N VAL A 2 -13.49 -8.12 5.92
CA VAL A 2 -13.10 -6.73 5.63
C VAL A 2 -11.61 -6.47 5.89
N PHE A 3 -11.01 -5.62 5.06
CA PHE A 3 -9.60 -5.23 5.10
C PHE A 3 -9.47 -3.70 5.16
N TYR A 4 -8.44 -3.23 5.85
CA TYR A 4 -7.95 -1.86 5.70
C TYR A 4 -6.97 -1.81 4.53
N LYS A 5 -7.31 -1.05 3.49
CA LYS A 5 -6.38 -0.59 2.47
C LYS A 5 -5.72 0.69 2.97
N VAL A 6 -4.47 0.57 3.37
CA VAL A 6 -3.70 1.65 3.98
C VAL A 6 -2.70 2.18 2.97
N THR A 7 -2.74 3.48 2.71
CA THR A 7 -1.80 4.16 1.82
C THR A 7 -0.98 5.17 2.60
N LEU A 8 0.35 5.15 2.48
CA LEU A 8 1.20 6.17 3.08
C LEU A 8 1.15 7.47 2.26
N SER A 9 0.34 8.43 2.71
CA SER A 9 0.10 9.69 2.01
C SER A 9 1.20 10.74 2.23
N ARG A 10 1.78 10.79 3.44
CA ARG A 10 2.80 11.78 3.83
C ARG A 10 4.17 11.14 4.04
N SER A 11 5.21 11.96 3.96
CA SER A 11 6.59 11.53 4.21
C SER A 11 6.84 11.28 5.70
N LEU A 12 7.79 10.40 6.00
CA LEU A 12 8.26 10.12 7.36
C LEU A 12 9.43 11.03 7.80
N ILE A 13 9.91 11.93 6.94
CA ILE A 13 10.98 12.88 7.29
C ILE A 13 10.50 13.82 8.39
N GLY A 14 11.34 14.07 9.40
CA GLY A 14 11.00 14.93 10.55
C GLY A 14 10.01 14.34 11.56
N VAL A 15 9.49 13.13 11.32
CA VAL A 15 8.55 12.45 12.22
C VAL A 15 9.30 11.77 13.38
N PRO A 16 8.73 11.72 14.61
CA PRO A 16 9.30 10.98 15.75
C PRO A 16 9.62 9.51 15.44
N HIS A 17 10.62 8.96 16.13
CA HIS A 17 11.07 7.58 15.89
C HIS A 17 9.97 6.54 16.16
N THR A 18 9.18 6.73 17.22
CA THR A 18 8.07 5.82 17.59
C THR A 18 7.01 5.74 16.47
N THR A 19 6.59 6.89 15.93
CA THR A 19 5.66 6.97 14.81
C THR A 19 6.24 6.32 13.55
N LYS A 20 7.53 6.55 13.25
CA LYS A 20 8.23 5.87 12.14
C LYS A 20 8.19 4.35 12.29
N SER A 21 8.42 3.84 13.50
CA SER A 21 8.40 2.41 13.80
C SER A 21 7.00 1.80 13.64
N ILE A 22 5.93 2.52 14.01
CA ILE A 22 4.54 2.10 13.77
C ILE A 22 4.26 2.00 12.26
N VAL A 23 4.66 3.01 11.48
CA VAL A 23 4.43 2.97 10.02
C VAL A 23 5.20 1.81 9.37
N LYS A 24 6.45 1.57 9.80
CA LYS A 24 7.25 0.43 9.33
C LYS A 24 6.63 -0.92 9.71
N SER A 25 6.10 -1.07 10.93
CA SER A 25 5.48 -2.33 11.36
C SER A 25 4.17 -2.64 10.62
N LEU A 26 3.45 -1.61 10.18
CA LEU A 26 2.32 -1.76 9.25
C LEU A 26 2.76 -2.23 7.86
N GLY A 27 4.05 -2.20 7.53
CA GLY A 27 4.61 -2.61 6.24
C GLY A 27 4.75 -1.48 5.22
N LEU A 28 4.61 -0.22 5.64
CA LEU A 28 4.70 0.95 4.77
C LEU A 28 6.14 1.48 4.76
N GLY A 29 6.78 1.44 3.60
CA GLY A 29 8.18 1.86 3.43
C GLY A 29 8.34 3.22 2.74
N LYS A 30 7.72 3.38 1.56
CA LYS A 30 7.83 4.58 0.71
C LYS A 30 6.48 5.30 0.58
N ARG A 31 6.51 6.61 0.35
CA ARG A 31 5.29 7.39 0.09
C ARG A 31 4.55 6.81 -1.13
N GLY A 32 3.22 6.76 -1.05
CA GLY A 32 2.35 6.14 -2.05
C GLY A 32 2.33 4.61 -2.03
N SER A 33 3.08 3.94 -1.14
CA SER A 33 2.94 2.51 -0.95
C SER A 33 1.59 2.16 -0.31
N ILE A 34 1.04 1.02 -0.72
CA ILE A 34 -0.26 0.51 -0.29
C ILE A 34 -0.06 -0.86 0.35
N VAL A 35 -0.66 -1.07 1.51
CA VAL A 35 -0.70 -2.35 2.20
C VAL A 35 -2.13 -2.67 2.61
N TYR A 36 -2.50 -3.94 2.50
CA TYR A 36 -3.77 -4.45 3.01
C TYR A 36 -3.54 -5.15 4.34
N LYS A 37 -4.39 -4.84 5.33
CA LYS A 37 -4.39 -5.49 6.64
C LYS A 37 -5.79 -5.93 6.99
N LYS A 38 -5.94 -7.16 7.50
CA LYS A 38 -7.23 -7.62 8.04
C LYS A 38 -7.72 -6.67 9.13
N VAL A 39 -9.00 -6.35 9.12
CA VAL A 39 -9.60 -5.48 10.13
C VAL A 39 -9.55 -6.18 11.49
N ASN A 40 -8.85 -5.56 12.44
CA ASN A 40 -8.87 -5.94 13.84
C ASN A 40 -8.57 -4.71 14.74
N PRO A 41 -8.88 -4.77 16.04
CA PRO A 41 -8.68 -3.63 16.94
C PRO A 41 -7.22 -3.18 17.09
N ALA A 42 -6.26 -4.11 17.06
CA ALA A 42 -4.83 -3.80 17.18
C ALA A 42 -4.35 -2.93 16.00
N ILE A 43 -4.70 -3.32 14.77
CA ILE A 43 -4.39 -2.55 13.55
C ILE A 43 -5.11 -1.20 13.58
N ALA A 44 -6.38 -1.16 14.00
CA ALA A 44 -7.11 0.10 14.12
C ALA A 44 -6.43 1.07 15.08
N GLY A 45 -5.95 0.59 16.23
CA GLY A 45 -5.19 1.39 17.19
C GLY A 45 -3.84 1.89 16.63
N SER A 46 -3.12 1.05 15.88
CA SER A 46 -1.91 1.48 15.18
C SER A 46 -2.20 2.56 14.14
N LEU A 47 -3.27 2.41 13.36
CA LEU A 47 -3.68 3.39 12.34
C LEU A 47 -4.11 4.72 12.99
N ALA A 48 -4.84 4.68 14.09
CA ALA A 48 -5.27 5.88 14.81
C ALA A 48 -4.08 6.73 15.31
N LYS A 49 -2.95 6.11 15.67
CA LYS A 49 -1.72 6.79 16.09
C LYS A 49 -0.95 7.46 14.95
N VAL A 50 -1.24 7.11 13.70
CA VAL A 50 -0.54 7.62 12.49
C VAL A 50 -1.51 8.22 11.46
N LYS A 51 -2.73 8.56 11.89
CA LYS A 51 -3.84 8.99 11.02
C LYS A 51 -3.53 10.20 10.16
N GLU A 52 -2.59 11.05 10.59
CA GLU A 52 -2.14 12.23 9.86
C GLU A 52 -1.20 11.88 8.68
N LEU A 53 -0.62 10.67 8.68
CA LEU A 53 0.34 10.20 7.69
C LEU A 53 -0.28 9.26 6.65
N VAL A 54 -1.37 8.57 7.01
CA VAL A 54 -1.96 7.51 6.20
C VAL A 54 -3.36 7.84 5.72
N LYS A 55 -3.72 7.34 4.54
CA LYS A 55 -5.11 7.27 4.06
C LYS A 55 -5.60 5.84 4.27
N VAL A 56 -6.79 5.68 4.85
CA VAL A 56 -7.38 4.37 5.12
C VAL A 56 -8.71 4.25 4.38
N GLU A 57 -8.87 3.16 3.64
CA GLU A 57 -10.10 2.76 2.97
C GLU A 57 -10.46 1.34 3.46
N VAL A 58 -11.75 1.00 3.54
CA VAL A 58 -12.21 -0.36 3.87
C VAL A 58 -12.56 -1.09 2.58
N THR A 59 -12.05 -2.31 2.40
CA THR A 59 -12.28 -3.13 1.21
C THR A 59 -12.71 -4.55 1.60
N GLU A 60 -13.46 -5.22 0.73
CA GLU A 60 -13.90 -6.61 0.94
C GLU A 60 -12.82 -7.64 0.64
N HIS A 61 -11.83 -7.25 -0.16
CA HIS A 61 -10.73 -8.10 -0.59
C HIS A 61 -9.40 -7.37 -0.44
N GLU A 62 -8.34 -8.14 -0.21
CA GLU A 62 -6.96 -7.65 -0.31
C GLU A 62 -6.42 -7.85 -1.74
N LEU A 63 -5.51 -6.97 -2.15
CA LEU A 63 -4.78 -7.13 -3.40
C LEU A 63 -3.33 -7.49 -3.13
N THR A 64 -2.85 -8.54 -3.80
CA THR A 64 -1.44 -8.92 -3.78
C THR A 64 -0.57 -7.87 -4.48
N PRO A 65 0.74 -7.78 -4.17
CA PRO A 65 1.64 -6.84 -4.85
C PRO A 65 1.66 -6.98 -6.38
N SER A 66 1.49 -8.20 -6.90
CA SER A 66 1.41 -8.46 -8.35
C SER A 66 0.14 -7.86 -8.96
N GLN A 67 -1.03 -8.11 -8.35
CA GLN A 67 -2.31 -7.53 -8.79
C GLN A 67 -2.28 -6.00 -8.75
N GLN A 68 -1.72 -5.42 -7.68
CA GLN A 68 -1.56 -3.96 -7.58
C GLN A 68 -0.63 -3.39 -8.65
N ARG A 69 0.36 -4.15 -9.12
CA ARG A 69 1.24 -3.73 -10.21
C ARG A 69 0.52 -3.80 -11.54
N GLU A 70 -0.23 -4.86 -11.79
CA GLU A 70 -0.99 -5.03 -13.03
C GLU A 70 -2.06 -3.94 -13.17
N LEU A 71 -2.79 -3.62 -12.11
CA LEU A 71 -3.77 -2.52 -12.11
C LEU A 71 -3.17 -1.14 -12.44
N ARG A 72 -1.87 -0.95 -12.19
CA ARG A 72 -1.15 0.29 -12.51
C ARG A 72 -0.51 0.27 -13.89
N LYS A 73 -0.51 -0.87 -14.57
CA LYS A 73 0.10 -1.02 -15.89
C LYS A 73 -0.80 -0.35 -16.91
N SER A 74 -0.27 0.63 -17.64
CA SER A 74 -0.97 1.23 -18.77
C SER A 74 -1.04 0.25 -19.94
N ASN A 75 -2.01 0.44 -20.82
CA ASN A 75 -2.00 -0.22 -22.13
C ASN A 75 -0.75 0.26 -22.90
N PRO A 76 0.16 -0.65 -23.31
CA PRO A 76 1.34 -0.27 -24.09
C PRO A 76 1.02 0.33 -25.46
N GLY A 77 -0.18 0.05 -26.01
CA GLY A 77 -0.62 0.58 -27.31
C GLY A 77 -0.04 -0.14 -28.52
N PHE A 78 0.65 -1.27 -28.33
CA PHE A 78 1.17 -2.11 -29.39
C PHE A 78 1.06 -3.59 -29.02
N ILE A 79 1.03 -4.45 -30.03
CA ILE A 79 1.08 -5.91 -29.90
C ILE A 79 2.35 -6.37 -30.61
N VAL A 80 3.13 -7.24 -29.97
CA VAL A 80 4.33 -7.81 -30.58
C VAL A 80 3.92 -9.03 -31.41
N GLU A 81 3.94 -8.90 -32.74
CA GLU A 81 3.49 -9.97 -33.65
C GLU A 81 4.50 -11.12 -33.77
N LYS A 82 5.79 -10.80 -33.89
CA LYS A 82 6.87 -11.79 -33.97
C LYS A 82 8.13 -11.24 -33.32
N ARG A 83 8.77 -12.02 -32.45
CA ARG A 83 10.14 -11.76 -32.00
C ARG A 83 11.08 -12.62 -32.84
N THR A 84 12.06 -12.00 -33.49
CA THR A 84 13.13 -12.74 -34.16
C THR A 84 14.01 -13.36 -33.08
N ILE A 85 14.33 -14.64 -33.25
CA ILE A 85 15.32 -15.34 -32.43
C ILE A 85 16.61 -15.24 -33.21
N ASP A 86 17.62 -14.57 -32.66
CA ASP A 86 19.01 -14.65 -33.12
C ASP A 86 19.67 -15.92 -32.57
#